data_AF-A0A2I0NDZ3-F1
#
_entry.id   AF-A0A2I0NDZ3-F1
#
_cell.length_a   1.000
_cell.length_b   1.000
_cell.length_c   1.000
_cell.angle_alpha   90.00
_cell.angle_beta   90.00
_cell.angle_gamma   90.00
#
_symmetry.space_group_name_H-M   'P 1'
#
loop_
_entity.id
_entity.type
_entity.pdbx_description
1 polymer ?
#
loop_
_entity_poly.entity_id
_entity_poly.type
_entity_poly.pdbx_seq_one_letter_code
_entity_poly.pdbx_strand_id
1 'polypeptide(L)'
;KTDTEKKKSSSFWDYFTVVFSIVFAIGLFIVLPNLLIHFLGLIEDQEPLLFNLISGFVRLSVFFIYILSISMVKDVRRIFQYHGAEHKVIHAFEAGLELNYENIKKYPTLHKRCGTSFIFLLIFLGILFFAMMPPLLALVFSDFKDWSMLVKKIVIFGTHIIFLPVLASLSYEVLKISAKKNWIGKSLVFLAYPGLFFQKITTKEPDEGQVEVAIASLKALL
;
A
#
# COMPACT_ATOMS: atom_id res chain seq x y z
N LYS A 1 -4.76 -43.55 -10.03
CA LYS A 1 -4.43 -43.17 -8.63
C LYS A 1 -5.36 -42.02 -8.25
N THR A 2 -6.34 -42.31 -7.41
CA THR A 2 -7.49 -41.47 -7.07
C THR A 2 -7.09 -40.27 -6.20
N ASP A 3 -7.77 -39.15 -6.40
CA ASP A 3 -7.53 -37.83 -5.79
C ASP A 3 -7.57 -37.78 -4.24
N THR A 4 -7.89 -38.89 -3.58
CA THR A 4 -7.99 -39.02 -2.13
C THR A 4 -6.65 -39.12 -1.41
N GLU A 5 -5.54 -39.53 -2.07
CA GLU A 5 -4.24 -39.67 -1.39
C GLU A 5 -3.37 -38.40 -1.38
N LYS A 6 -3.63 -37.41 -2.24
CA LYS A 6 -2.85 -36.14 -2.24
C LYS A 6 -3.16 -35.22 -1.06
N LYS A 7 -4.24 -35.45 -0.31
CA LYS A 7 -4.75 -34.52 0.71
C LYS A 7 -4.10 -34.67 2.10
N LYS A 8 -3.21 -35.64 2.31
CA LYS A 8 -2.66 -35.96 3.65
C LYS A 8 -1.20 -35.57 3.88
N SER A 9 -0.50 -35.06 2.88
CA SER A 9 0.94 -34.71 2.97
C SER A 9 1.24 -33.20 3.12
N SER A 10 0.23 -32.32 3.12
CA SER A 10 0.47 -30.87 2.97
C SER A 10 0.46 -30.07 4.28
N SER A 11 -0.12 -30.56 5.37
CA SER A 11 -0.40 -29.73 6.56
C SER A 11 0.84 -29.10 7.22
N PHE A 12 1.99 -29.80 7.24
CA PHE A 12 3.21 -29.25 7.84
C PHE A 12 3.84 -28.17 6.98
N TRP A 13 3.94 -28.38 5.67
CA TRP A 13 4.51 -27.41 4.73
C TRP A 13 3.63 -26.17 4.59
N ASP A 14 2.31 -26.35 4.58
CA ASP A 14 1.35 -25.25 4.57
C ASP A 14 1.49 -24.40 5.85
N TYR A 15 1.58 -25.05 7.01
CA TYR A 15 1.82 -24.34 8.28
C TYR A 15 3.19 -23.64 8.30
N PHE A 16 4.24 -24.33 7.89
CA PHE A 16 5.60 -23.78 7.83
C PHE A 16 5.67 -22.56 6.91
N THR A 17 5.09 -22.62 5.73
CA THR A 17 5.11 -21.50 4.77
C THR A 17 4.33 -20.29 5.30
N VAL A 18 3.20 -20.50 5.98
CA VAL A 18 2.46 -19.42 6.65
C VAL A 18 3.30 -18.79 7.75
N VAL A 19 3.86 -19.59 8.67
CA VAL A 19 4.71 -19.08 9.76
C VAL A 19 5.93 -18.35 9.22
N PHE A 20 6.62 -18.94 8.24
CA PHE A 20 7.76 -18.32 7.58
C PHE A 20 7.39 -16.98 6.93
N SER A 21 6.24 -16.90 6.25
CA SER A 21 5.79 -15.66 5.60
C SER A 21 5.49 -14.56 6.62
N ILE A 22 4.89 -14.91 7.77
CA ILE A 22 4.62 -13.95 8.86
C ILE A 22 5.94 -13.47 9.46
N VAL A 23 6.86 -14.38 9.78
CA VAL A 23 8.17 -14.03 10.34
C VAL A 23 8.97 -13.19 9.37
N PHE A 24 8.95 -13.53 8.08
CA PHE A 24 9.60 -12.76 7.02
C PHE A 24 8.98 -11.36 6.90
N ALA A 25 7.66 -11.24 6.94
CA ALA A 25 6.98 -9.94 6.89
C ALA A 25 7.32 -9.07 8.12
N ILE A 26 7.30 -9.63 9.33
CA ILE A 26 7.72 -8.93 10.55
C ILE A 26 9.19 -8.50 10.45
N GLY A 27 10.05 -9.42 10.01
CA GLY A 27 11.47 -9.16 9.79
C GLY A 27 11.70 -8.01 8.81
N LEU A 28 11.02 -8.05 7.66
CA LEU A 28 11.21 -7.10 6.58
C LEU A 28 10.58 -5.72 6.87
N PHE A 29 9.38 -5.67 7.43
CA PHE A 29 8.63 -4.41 7.57
C PHE A 29 8.70 -3.78 8.96
N ILE A 30 9.13 -4.52 9.98
CA ILE A 30 9.23 -4.02 11.36
C ILE A 30 10.69 -4.04 11.82
N VAL A 31 11.35 -5.20 11.79
CA VAL A 31 12.70 -5.33 12.36
C VAL A 31 13.73 -4.60 11.51
N LEU A 32 13.74 -4.83 10.19
CA LEU A 32 14.74 -4.26 9.29
C LEU A 32 14.72 -2.71 9.28
N PRO A 33 13.58 -2.00 9.15
CA PRO A 33 13.57 -0.55 9.20
C PRO A 33 14.09 0.00 10.52
N ASN A 34 13.70 -0.60 11.66
CA ASN A 34 14.18 -0.16 12.97
C ASN A 34 15.69 -0.39 13.14
N LEU A 35 16.20 -1.51 12.62
CA LEU A 35 17.63 -1.81 12.62
C LEU A 35 18.43 -0.83 11.74
N LEU A 36 17.92 -0.49 10.55
CA LEU A 36 18.53 0.52 9.67
C LEU A 36 18.62 1.89 10.36
N ILE A 37 17.55 2.32 11.06
CA ILE A 37 17.56 3.58 11.82
C ILE A 37 18.57 3.54 12.96
N HIS A 38 18.68 2.42 13.66
CA HIS A 38 19.69 2.24 14.72
C HIS A 38 21.11 2.37 14.16
N PHE A 39 21.42 1.75 13.03
CA PHE A 39 22.75 1.86 12.38
C PHE A 39 23.06 3.26 11.86
N LEU A 40 22.04 4.07 11.55
CA LEU A 40 22.23 5.49 11.20
C LEU A 40 22.57 6.37 12.42
N GLY A 41 22.61 5.81 13.64
CA GLY A 41 22.97 6.53 14.86
C GLY A 41 21.94 7.56 15.31
N LEU A 42 20.72 7.49 14.80
CA LEU A 42 19.65 8.43 15.14
C LEU A 42 19.03 8.04 16.48
N ILE A 43 19.10 8.95 17.45
CA ILE A 43 18.55 8.78 18.80
C ILE A 43 17.24 9.55 18.89
N GLU A 44 16.14 8.83 19.12
CA GLU A 44 14.78 9.40 19.19
C GLU A 44 14.66 10.52 20.23
N ASP A 45 15.33 10.38 21.38
CA ASP A 45 15.24 11.34 22.49
C ASP A 45 15.95 12.68 22.22
N GLN A 46 16.92 12.71 21.29
CA GLN A 46 17.68 13.92 20.98
C GLN A 46 16.98 14.77 19.92
N GLU A 47 16.52 14.14 18.84
CA GLU A 47 15.88 14.81 17.71
C GLU A 47 14.59 14.07 17.28
N PRO A 48 13.50 14.15 18.06
CA PRO A 48 12.31 13.33 17.85
C PRO A 48 11.66 13.54 16.48
N LEU A 49 11.65 14.78 15.97
CA LEU A 49 11.06 15.09 14.67
C LEU A 49 11.89 14.49 13.53
N LEU A 50 13.21 14.68 13.57
CA LEU A 50 14.13 14.16 12.55
C LEU A 50 14.12 12.62 12.54
N PHE A 51 14.13 12.01 13.73
CA PHE A 51 14.02 10.56 13.88
C PHE A 51 12.75 10.02 13.23
N ASN A 52 11.58 10.62 13.50
CA ASN A 52 10.32 10.18 12.94
C ASN A 52 10.24 10.35 11.42
N LEU A 53 10.76 11.46 10.88
CA LEU A 53 10.80 11.70 9.44
C LEU A 53 11.71 10.69 8.72
N ILE A 54 12.92 10.46 9.23
CA ILE A 54 13.86 9.50 8.62
C ILE A 54 13.34 8.07 8.78
N SER A 55 12.79 7.71 9.94
CA SER A 55 12.13 6.41 10.18
C SER A 55 11.00 6.16 9.19
N GLY A 56 10.15 7.17 8.96
CA GLY A 56 9.12 7.14 7.93
C GLY A 56 9.68 6.89 6.54
N PHE A 57 10.73 7.63 6.15
CA PHE A 57 11.35 7.51 4.85
C PHE A 57 12.03 6.14 4.63
N VAL A 58 12.70 5.60 5.64
CA VAL A 58 13.32 4.26 5.59
C VAL A 58 12.25 3.19 5.40
N ARG A 59 11.15 3.25 6.15
CA ARG A 59 10.01 2.31 5.99
C ARG A 59 9.42 2.38 4.58
N LEU A 60 9.21 3.58 4.07
CA LEU A 60 8.70 3.79 2.71
C LEU A 60 9.66 3.20 1.66
N SER A 61 10.97 3.43 1.83
CA SER A 61 12.00 2.91 0.94
C SER A 61 12.03 1.38 0.93
N VAL A 62 11.98 0.75 2.11
CA VAL A 62 11.90 -0.73 2.23
C VAL A 62 10.67 -1.27 1.52
N PHE A 63 9.51 -0.63 1.70
CA PHE A 63 8.28 -1.01 1.00
C PHE A 63 8.41 -0.91 -0.53
N PHE A 64 8.96 0.19 -1.05
CA PHE A 64 9.19 0.33 -2.48
C PHE A 64 10.17 -0.71 -3.04
N ILE A 65 11.30 -0.94 -2.35
CA ILE A 65 12.30 -1.93 -2.75
C ILE A 65 11.68 -3.33 -2.77
N TYR A 66 10.87 -3.66 -1.77
CA TYR A 66 10.14 -4.93 -1.73
C TYR A 66 9.22 -5.10 -2.96
N ILE A 67 8.38 -4.10 -3.24
CA ILE A 67 7.43 -4.17 -4.36
C ILE A 67 8.17 -4.26 -5.71
N LEU A 68 9.25 -3.50 -5.87
CA LEU A 68 10.11 -3.60 -7.05
C LEU A 68 10.69 -5.01 -7.20
N SER A 69 11.21 -5.58 -6.11
CA SER A 69 11.83 -6.90 -6.10
C SER A 69 10.82 -8.00 -6.48
N ILE A 70 9.63 -8.01 -5.89
CA ILE A 70 8.61 -9.00 -6.22
C ILE A 70 8.02 -8.79 -7.61
N SER A 71 8.02 -7.56 -8.14
CA SER A 71 7.52 -7.26 -9.49
C SER A 71 8.29 -8.00 -10.60
N MET A 72 9.51 -8.46 -10.29
CA MET A 72 10.37 -9.21 -11.20
C MET A 72 10.04 -10.71 -11.21
N VAL A 73 9.26 -11.21 -10.24
CA VAL A 73 8.80 -12.60 -10.18
C VAL A 73 7.68 -12.80 -11.22
N LYS A 74 7.79 -13.84 -12.05
CA LYS A 74 6.88 -14.09 -13.18
C LYS A 74 5.40 -14.11 -12.78
N ASP A 75 5.08 -14.81 -11.70
CA ASP A 75 3.69 -14.94 -11.24
C ASP A 75 3.12 -13.62 -10.72
N VAL A 76 3.92 -12.86 -9.96
CA VAL A 76 3.54 -11.52 -9.48
C VAL A 76 3.39 -10.55 -10.66
N ARG A 77 4.30 -10.62 -11.65
CA ARG A 77 4.18 -9.84 -12.88
C ARG A 77 2.88 -10.16 -13.61
N ARG A 78 2.46 -11.42 -13.67
CA ARG A 78 1.17 -11.81 -14.27
C ARG A 78 -0.03 -11.24 -13.50
N ILE A 79 0.03 -11.19 -12.16
CA ILE A 79 -0.99 -10.50 -11.34
C ILE A 79 -1.04 -9.00 -11.68
N PHE A 80 0.12 -8.34 -11.82
CA PHE A 80 0.17 -6.92 -12.21
C PHE A 80 -0.33 -6.66 -13.64
N GLN A 81 -0.27 -7.65 -14.52
CA GLN A 81 -0.91 -7.57 -15.83
C GLN A 81 -2.44 -7.64 -15.73
N TYR A 82 -3.01 -8.55 -14.93
CA TYR A 82 -4.45 -8.58 -14.66
C TYR A 82 -4.95 -7.25 -14.08
N HIS A 83 -4.19 -6.66 -13.17
CA HIS A 83 -4.48 -5.33 -12.64
C HIS A 83 -4.41 -4.24 -13.74
N GLY A 84 -3.43 -4.33 -14.65
CA GLY A 84 -3.38 -3.47 -15.83
C GLY A 84 -4.60 -3.64 -16.75
N ALA A 85 -5.09 -4.86 -16.94
CA ALA A 85 -6.30 -5.16 -17.71
C ALA A 85 -7.54 -4.51 -17.08
N GLU A 86 -7.73 -4.64 -15.76
CA GLU A 86 -8.80 -3.98 -15.03
C GLU A 86 -8.81 -2.47 -15.31
N HIS A 87 -7.67 -1.80 -15.15
CA HIS A 87 -7.57 -0.37 -15.39
C HIS A 87 -7.95 0.02 -16.82
N LYS A 88 -7.47 -0.71 -17.83
CA LYS A 88 -7.80 -0.41 -19.23
C LYS A 88 -9.29 -0.64 -19.54
N VAL A 89 -9.88 -1.70 -18.99
CA VAL A 89 -11.31 -2.00 -19.14
C VAL A 89 -12.17 -0.92 -18.48
N ILE A 90 -11.82 -0.50 -17.27
CA ILE A 90 -12.52 0.59 -16.57
C ILE A 90 -12.41 1.90 -17.35
N HIS A 91 -11.25 2.26 -17.91
CA HIS A 91 -11.13 3.44 -18.76
C HIS A 91 -12.05 3.39 -19.98
N ALA A 92 -12.13 2.25 -20.67
CA ALA A 92 -13.01 2.08 -21.82
C ALA A 92 -14.49 2.19 -21.44
N PHE A 93 -14.87 1.60 -20.30
CA PHE A 93 -16.21 1.70 -19.73
C PHE A 93 -16.57 3.14 -19.37
N GLU A 94 -15.67 3.86 -18.67
CA GLU A 94 -15.86 5.26 -18.28
C GLU A 94 -15.94 6.22 -19.47
N ALA A 95 -15.34 5.85 -20.61
CA ALA A 95 -15.44 6.57 -21.86
C ALA A 95 -16.71 6.23 -22.67
N GLY A 96 -17.53 5.30 -22.20
CA GLY A 96 -18.74 4.86 -22.89
C GLY A 96 -18.48 4.09 -24.19
N LEU A 97 -17.29 3.50 -24.33
CA LEU A 97 -16.95 2.70 -25.51
C LEU A 97 -17.43 1.25 -25.35
N GLU A 98 -17.61 0.59 -26.49
CA GLU A 98 -17.86 -0.84 -26.52
C GLU A 98 -16.66 -1.60 -25.94
N LEU A 99 -16.94 -2.55 -25.03
CA LEU A 99 -15.94 -3.35 -24.33
C LEU A 99 -15.40 -4.47 -25.23
N ASN A 100 -14.51 -4.09 -26.15
CA ASN A 100 -13.73 -4.99 -27.00
C ASN A 100 -12.23 -4.68 -26.91
N TYR A 101 -11.39 -5.67 -27.26
CA TYR A 101 -9.93 -5.57 -27.13
C TYR A 101 -9.35 -4.36 -27.90
N GLU A 102 -9.87 -4.06 -29.09
CA GLU A 102 -9.40 -2.97 -29.95
C GLU A 102 -9.57 -1.59 -29.32
N ASN A 103 -10.66 -1.38 -28.57
CA ASN A 103 -10.89 -0.14 -27.82
C ASN A 103 -10.05 -0.10 -26.55
N ILE A 104 -9.98 -1.22 -25.83
CA ILE A 104 -9.35 -1.30 -24.50
C ILE A 104 -7.83 -1.15 -24.57
N LYS A 105 -7.16 -1.76 -25.56
CA LYS A 105 -5.69 -1.75 -25.67
C LYS A 105 -5.08 -0.35 -25.75
N LYS A 106 -5.85 0.63 -26.23
CA LYS A 106 -5.47 2.04 -26.40
C LYS A 106 -5.34 2.81 -25.08
N TYR A 107 -5.98 2.35 -24.02
CA TYR A 107 -5.96 3.04 -22.73
C TYR A 107 -4.68 2.75 -21.93
N PRO A 108 -4.25 3.68 -21.06
CA PRO A 108 -3.10 3.45 -20.20
C PRO A 108 -3.45 2.50 -19.05
N THR A 109 -2.44 1.79 -18.54
CA THR A 109 -2.58 0.99 -17.30
C THR A 109 -2.59 1.84 -16.02
N LEU A 110 -2.50 3.17 -16.13
CA LEU A 110 -2.52 4.10 -15.00
C LEU A 110 -3.94 4.63 -14.80
N HIS A 111 -4.47 4.52 -13.59
CA HIS A 111 -5.81 4.97 -13.25
C HIS A 111 -5.80 5.83 -11.97
N LYS A 112 -6.45 7.00 -11.99
CA LYS A 112 -6.43 7.94 -10.86
C LYS A 112 -7.18 7.43 -9.63
N ARG A 113 -8.09 6.48 -9.81
CA ARG A 113 -8.95 5.93 -8.75
C ARG A 113 -8.65 4.45 -8.52
N CYS A 114 -7.41 4.15 -8.16
CA CYS A 114 -6.97 2.76 -7.93
C CYS A 114 -6.73 2.51 -6.44
N GLY A 115 -7.03 1.29 -5.98
CA GLY A 115 -6.74 0.82 -4.63
C GLY A 115 -5.25 0.85 -4.26
N THR A 116 -4.33 0.68 -5.22
CA THR A 116 -2.89 0.78 -4.92
C THR A 116 -2.45 2.22 -4.66
N SER A 117 -3.03 3.21 -5.36
CA SER A 117 -2.85 4.62 -5.02
C SER A 117 -3.43 4.95 -3.65
N PHE A 118 -4.58 4.35 -3.30
CA PHE A 118 -5.19 4.49 -1.99
C PHE A 118 -4.28 3.94 -0.87
N ILE A 119 -3.77 2.71 -1.01
CA ILE A 119 -2.88 2.09 -0.02
C ILE A 119 -1.59 2.91 0.13
N PHE A 120 -1.01 3.36 -0.98
CA PHE A 120 0.15 4.24 -0.93
C PHE A 120 -0.16 5.51 -0.13
N LEU A 121 -1.27 6.17 -0.43
CA LEU A 121 -1.68 7.41 0.23
C LEU A 121 -1.98 7.17 1.72
N LEU A 122 -2.54 6.03 2.08
CA LEU A 122 -2.75 5.60 3.46
C LEU A 122 -1.43 5.45 4.21
N ILE A 123 -0.44 4.79 3.63
CA ILE A 123 0.90 4.64 4.24
C ILE A 123 1.57 6.01 4.35
N PHE A 124 1.56 6.81 3.29
CA PHE A 124 2.20 8.13 3.25
C PHE A 124 1.59 9.10 4.28
N LEU A 125 0.26 9.26 4.27
CA LEU A 125 -0.43 10.09 5.27
C LEU A 125 -0.29 9.50 6.66
N GLY A 126 -0.25 8.17 6.81
CA GLY A 126 -0.04 7.50 8.09
C GLY A 126 1.31 7.82 8.70
N ILE A 127 2.39 7.81 7.91
CA ILE A 127 3.73 8.22 8.38
C ILE A 127 3.69 9.65 8.91
N LEU A 128 3.11 10.59 8.16
CA LEU A 128 3.05 12.00 8.57
C LEU A 128 2.17 12.18 9.81
N PHE A 129 0.98 11.58 9.82
CA PHE A 129 0.01 11.68 10.90
C PHE A 129 0.57 11.08 12.20
N PHE A 130 1.13 9.88 12.13
CA PHE A 130 1.67 9.19 13.30
C PHE A 130 3.01 9.75 13.77
N ALA A 131 3.82 10.34 12.90
CA ALA A 131 5.00 11.12 13.31
C ALA A 131 4.63 12.32 14.20
N MET A 132 3.43 12.89 14.02
CA MET A 132 2.93 14.00 14.84
C MET A 132 2.22 13.54 16.12
N MET A 133 1.92 12.26 16.31
CA MET A 133 1.21 11.77 17.49
C MET A 133 2.00 11.87 18.80
N PRO A 134 3.29 11.48 18.87
CA PRO A 134 4.07 11.63 20.10
C PRO A 134 4.15 13.09 20.62
N PRO A 135 4.48 14.11 19.80
CA PRO A 135 4.47 15.49 20.28
C PRO A 135 3.05 15.97 20.63
N LEU A 136 2.01 15.55 19.90
CA LEU A 136 0.62 15.90 20.23
C LEU A 136 0.19 15.33 21.58
N LEU A 137 0.52 14.06 21.87
CA LEU A 137 0.26 13.43 23.16
C LEU A 137 1.02 14.14 24.29
N ALA A 138 2.25 14.59 24.04
CA ALA A 138 3.02 15.37 25.00
C ALA A 138 2.42 16.76 25.30
N LEU A 139 1.60 17.32 24.40
CA LEU A 139 0.85 18.55 24.64
C LEU A 139 -0.44 18.31 25.44
N VAL A 140 -1.11 17.18 25.21
CA VAL A 140 -2.36 16.82 25.90
C VAL A 140 -2.11 16.28 27.31
N PHE A 141 -1.05 15.48 27.47
CA PHE A 141 -0.64 14.86 28.73
C PHE A 141 0.73 15.42 29.13
N SER A 142 0.75 16.34 30.11
CA SER A 142 1.98 17.00 30.59
C SER A 142 3.08 16.02 31.00
N ASP A 143 2.67 14.91 31.61
CA ASP A 143 3.57 13.92 32.20
C ASP A 143 3.94 12.81 31.19
N PHE A 144 3.49 12.91 29.93
CA PHE A 144 3.77 11.91 28.90
C PHE A 144 5.26 11.67 28.72
N LYS A 145 6.09 12.71 28.91
CA LYS A 145 7.54 12.62 28.84
C LYS A 145 8.14 11.74 29.94
N ASP A 146 7.49 11.65 31.10
CA ASP A 146 7.99 10.89 32.26
C ASP A 146 7.46 9.45 32.29
N TRP A 147 6.53 9.10 31.39
CA TRP A 147 6.02 7.74 31.28
C TRP A 147 7.14 6.75 30.92
N SER A 148 7.04 5.55 31.48
CA SER A 148 7.94 4.45 31.12
C SER A 148 7.88 4.15 29.62
N MET A 149 8.99 3.71 29.04
CA MET A 149 9.09 3.42 27.61
C MET A 149 8.02 2.43 27.14
N LEU A 150 7.70 1.42 27.95
CA LEU A 150 6.69 0.42 27.63
C LEU A 150 5.30 1.06 27.51
N VAL A 151 4.92 1.90 28.48
CA VAL A 151 3.60 2.56 28.49
C VAL A 151 3.47 3.52 27.30
N LYS A 152 4.49 4.32 27.01
CA LYS A 152 4.52 5.20 25.83
C LYS A 152 4.26 4.42 24.54
N LYS A 153 4.98 3.32 24.33
CA LYS A 153 4.84 2.49 23.12
C LYS A 153 3.46 1.85 23.00
N ILE A 154 2.91 1.34 24.11
CA ILE A 154 1.54 0.77 24.13
C ILE A 154 0.52 1.84 23.75
N VAL A 155 0.61 3.04 24.33
CA VAL A 155 -0.34 4.12 24.04
C VAL A 155 -0.21 4.62 22.61
N ILE A 156 1.00 4.86 22.11
CA ILE A 156 1.24 5.23 20.71
C ILE A 156 0.71 4.15 19.76
N PHE A 157 0.97 2.87 20.03
CA PHE A 157 0.44 1.79 19.20
C PHE A 157 -1.09 1.71 19.26
N GLY A 158 -1.68 1.96 20.44
CA GLY A 158 -3.13 2.08 20.61
C GLY A 158 -3.74 3.19 19.76
N THR A 159 -3.08 4.35 19.66
CA THR A 159 -3.55 5.42 18.77
C THR A 159 -3.51 4.99 17.31
N HIS A 160 -2.51 4.22 16.87
CA HIS A 160 -2.47 3.72 15.50
C HIS A 160 -3.69 2.87 15.14
N ILE A 161 -4.09 1.96 16.03
CA ILE A 161 -5.25 1.10 15.81
C ILE A 161 -6.54 1.92 15.77
N ILE A 162 -6.72 2.82 16.74
CA ILE A 162 -7.94 3.63 16.88
C ILE A 162 -8.10 4.60 15.70
N PHE A 163 -7.01 5.22 15.24
CA PHE A 163 -7.06 6.21 14.17
C PHE A 163 -6.92 5.63 12.76
N LEU A 164 -6.66 4.32 12.61
CA LEU A 164 -6.55 3.68 11.30
C LEU A 164 -7.81 3.89 10.43
N PRO A 165 -9.06 3.76 10.93
CA PRO A 165 -10.25 4.03 10.13
C PRO A 165 -10.36 5.49 9.70
N VAL A 166 -10.03 6.44 10.60
CA VAL A 166 -10.04 7.88 10.30
C VAL A 166 -9.05 8.21 9.19
N LEU A 167 -7.85 7.65 9.29
CA LEU A 167 -6.81 7.80 8.29
C LEU A 167 -7.24 7.22 6.94
N ALA A 168 -7.86 6.03 6.94
CA ALA A 168 -8.38 5.41 5.72
C ALA A 168 -9.47 6.28 5.07
N SER A 169 -10.40 6.83 5.85
CA SER A 169 -11.43 7.75 5.35
C SER A 169 -10.81 9.03 4.76
N LEU A 170 -9.79 9.59 5.43
CA LEU A 170 -9.08 10.77 4.93
C LEU A 170 -8.34 10.47 3.61
N SER A 171 -7.62 9.36 3.54
CA SER A 171 -6.95 8.91 2.31
C SER A 171 -7.94 8.71 1.16
N TYR A 172 -9.13 8.17 1.45
CA TYR A 172 -10.18 7.98 0.44
C TYR A 172 -10.67 9.32 -0.11
N GLU A 173 -11.00 10.27 0.76
CA GLU A 173 -11.48 11.59 0.35
C GLU A 173 -10.41 12.37 -0.42
N VAL A 174 -9.15 12.35 0.03
CA VAL A 174 -8.04 12.97 -0.70
C VAL A 174 -7.89 12.36 -2.10
N LEU A 175 -7.95 11.02 -2.22
CA LEU A 175 -7.88 10.35 -3.52
C LEU A 175 -9.07 10.73 -4.43
N LYS A 176 -10.29 10.69 -3.89
CA LYS A 176 -11.53 11.05 -4.59
C LYS A 176 -11.51 12.49 -5.08
N ILE A 177 -11.03 13.44 -4.28
CA ILE A 177 -10.92 14.85 -4.67
C ILE A 177 -9.80 15.03 -5.70
N SER A 178 -8.65 14.34 -5.54
CA SER A 178 -7.54 14.41 -6.50
C SER A 178 -7.92 13.96 -7.92
N ALA A 179 -8.96 13.11 -8.05
CA ALA A 179 -9.48 12.67 -9.33
C ALA A 179 -10.38 13.71 -10.03
N LYS A 180 -10.84 14.76 -9.33
CA LYS A 180 -11.69 15.81 -9.90
C LYS A 180 -10.87 16.76 -10.78
N LYS A 181 -11.47 17.24 -11.88
CA LYS A 181 -10.85 18.19 -12.83
C LYS A 181 -10.91 19.67 -12.38
N ASN A 182 -11.23 19.95 -11.12
CA ASN A 182 -11.29 21.31 -10.57
C ASN A 182 -9.92 21.77 -10.03
N TRP A 183 -9.80 23.06 -9.65
CA TRP A 183 -8.55 23.63 -9.14
C TRP A 183 -8.03 22.89 -7.89
N ILE A 184 -8.93 22.54 -6.97
CA ILE A 184 -8.62 21.78 -5.75
C ILE A 184 -8.04 20.40 -6.10
N GLY A 185 -8.65 19.70 -7.06
CA GLY A 185 -8.15 18.42 -7.55
C GLY A 185 -6.76 18.56 -8.14
N LYS A 186 -6.50 19.59 -8.97
CA LYS A 186 -5.16 19.85 -9.53
C LYS A 186 -4.09 20.07 -8.45
N SER A 187 -4.41 20.75 -7.35
CA SER A 187 -3.47 20.94 -6.23
C SER A 187 -3.21 19.63 -5.47
N LEU A 188 -4.26 18.83 -5.23
CA LEU A 188 -4.15 17.54 -4.53
C LEU A 188 -3.57 16.42 -5.40
N VAL A 189 -3.49 16.59 -6.72
CA VAL A 189 -2.80 15.64 -7.61
C VAL A 189 -1.37 15.40 -7.14
N PHE A 190 -0.67 16.41 -6.60
CA PHE A 190 0.69 16.21 -6.07
C PHE A 190 0.74 15.13 -4.97
N LEU A 191 -0.27 15.05 -4.09
CA LEU A 191 -0.35 14.03 -3.04
C LEU A 191 -0.70 12.64 -3.60
N ALA A 192 -1.50 12.59 -4.67
CA ALA A 192 -1.89 11.34 -5.32
C ALA A 192 -0.88 10.85 -6.38
N TYR A 193 0.00 11.72 -6.85
CA TYR A 193 0.96 11.45 -7.93
C TYR A 193 1.96 10.34 -7.58
N PRO A 194 2.52 10.25 -6.36
CA PRO A 194 3.37 9.13 -5.99
C PRO A 194 2.62 7.79 -6.06
N GLY A 195 1.31 7.77 -5.83
CA GLY A 195 0.47 6.59 -6.06
C GLY A 195 0.42 6.17 -7.53
N LEU A 196 0.37 7.13 -8.47
CA LEU A 196 0.49 6.83 -9.89
C LEU A 196 1.88 6.32 -10.27
N PHE A 197 2.93 6.80 -9.60
CA PHE A 197 4.27 6.25 -9.77
C PHE A 197 4.34 4.79 -9.31
N PHE A 198 3.71 4.48 -8.18
CA PHE A 198 3.59 3.11 -7.68
C PHE A 198 2.89 2.17 -8.68
N GLN A 199 1.84 2.68 -9.35
CA GLN A 199 1.17 1.93 -10.42
C GLN A 199 2.07 1.57 -11.60
N LYS A 200 3.10 2.38 -11.93
CA LYS A 200 4.07 1.99 -12.98
C LYS A 200 4.80 0.68 -12.67
N ILE A 201 4.87 0.32 -11.38
CA ILE A 201 5.42 -0.95 -10.91
C ILE A 201 4.32 -2.00 -10.82
N THR A 202 3.19 -1.67 -10.19
CA THR A 202 2.11 -2.63 -9.86
C THR A 202 1.07 -2.86 -10.96
N THR A 203 1.21 -2.21 -12.12
CA THR A 203 0.44 -2.48 -13.33
C THR A 203 1.39 -2.75 -14.48
N LYS A 204 1.02 -3.71 -15.33
CA LYS A 204 1.79 -4.11 -16.52
C LYS A 204 0.84 -4.28 -17.70
N GLU A 205 1.40 -4.22 -18.90
CA GLU A 205 0.63 -4.43 -20.12
C GLU A 205 0.06 -5.85 -20.16
N PRO A 206 -1.27 -6.01 -20.25
CA PRO A 206 -1.93 -7.30 -20.27
C PRO A 206 -1.89 -7.96 -21.65
N ASP A 207 -2.05 -9.29 -21.66
CA ASP A 207 -2.41 -10.03 -22.86
C ASP A 207 -3.94 -9.96 -23.14
N GLU A 208 -4.33 -10.38 -24.34
CA GLU A 208 -5.75 -10.35 -24.78
C GLU A 208 -6.66 -11.18 -23.86
N GLY A 209 -6.23 -12.38 -23.45
CA GLY A 209 -7.00 -13.22 -22.55
C GLY A 209 -7.20 -12.59 -21.16
N GLN A 210 -6.22 -11.84 -20.66
CA GLN A 210 -6.38 -11.08 -19.42
C GLN A 210 -7.39 -9.93 -19.56
N VAL A 211 -7.44 -9.29 -20.72
CA VAL A 211 -8.45 -8.27 -21.03
C VAL A 211 -9.85 -8.88 -21.08
N GLU A 212 -10.01 -10.05 -21.71
CA GLU A 212 -11.29 -10.76 -21.74
C GLU A 212 -11.80 -11.11 -20.34
N VAL A 213 -10.91 -11.62 -19.47
CA VAL A 213 -11.24 -11.91 -18.06
C VAL A 213 -11.68 -10.64 -17.34
N ALA A 214 -10.98 -9.51 -17.55
CA ALA A 214 -11.35 -8.24 -16.96
C ALA A 214 -12.71 -7.71 -17.47
N ILE A 215 -13.01 -7.86 -18.77
CA ILE A 215 -14.33 -7.52 -19.35
C ILE A 215 -15.43 -8.38 -18.72
N ALA A 216 -15.21 -9.70 -18.64
CA ALA A 216 -16.17 -10.62 -18.05
C ALA A 216 -16.44 -10.29 -16.57
N SER A 217 -15.37 -9.97 -15.83
CA SER A 217 -15.46 -9.58 -14.42
C SER A 217 -16.25 -8.28 -14.24
N LEU A 218 -16.00 -7.26 -15.08
CA LEU A 218 -16.76 -6.01 -15.04
C LEU A 218 -18.24 -6.24 -15.38
N LYS A 219 -18.54 -7.03 -16.42
CA LYS A 219 -19.92 -7.35 -16.82
C LYS A 219 -20.69 -8.10 -15.73
N ALA A 220 -20.01 -8.91 -14.93
CA ALA A 220 -20.65 -9.62 -13.80
C ALA A 220 -21.01 -8.69 -12.62
N LEU A 221 -20.42 -7.49 -12.56
CA LEU A 221 -20.69 -6.50 -11.51
C LEU A 221 -21.77 -5.47 -11.89
N LEU A 222 -22.10 -5.37 -13.18
CA LEU A 222 -23.11 -4.45 -13.74
C LEU A 222 -24.49 -5.09 -13.77
#